data_AF-A0A8T2NGD1-F1
#
_entry.id   AF-A0A8T2NGD1-F1
#
_cell.length_a   1.000
_cell.length_b   1.000
_cell.length_c   1.000
_cell.angle_alpha   90.00
_cell.angle_beta   90.00
_cell.angle_gamma   90.00
#
_symmetry.space_group_name_H-M   'P 1'
#
loop_
_entity.id
_entity.type
_entity.pdbx_description
1 polymer ?
#
loop_
_entity_poly.entity_id
_entity_poly.type
_entity_poly.pdbx_seq_one_letter_code
_entity_poly.pdbx_strand_id
1 'polypeptide(L)'
;MAQNNGNSSHWSIQRRVEGLVNKHMADMALETLQHRLNAVSEEINHLAEDSATRRAEDVSRRAEDVPRRADVNFEVESQSDIHHSGGAGEKLMPTTASSETAAQRKIISLLIEIKEEQQKQWVVLKELQARMQGPTCEEEVEALEIDLPLRTMEQLDETERHLEDAGAQKKMVSHLSRMGGATVDDAVRRLMQAVLSFGVGSELNWVGRGQKRSFRNTRLQGVLFRKRLFQR
;
A
#
# COMPACT_ATOMS: atom_id res chain seq x y z
N MET A 1 -6.89 -0.81 -56.30
CA MET A 1 -6.46 0.55 -55.90
C MET A 1 -7.74 1.26 -55.43
N ALA A 2 -7.91 1.85 -54.24
CA ALA A 2 -6.96 2.46 -53.31
C ALA A 2 -7.50 2.48 -51.87
N GLN A 3 -6.56 2.32 -50.93
CA GLN A 3 -6.39 3.06 -49.66
C GLN A 3 -7.50 3.04 -48.59
N ASN A 4 -7.33 2.08 -47.67
CA ASN A 4 -7.73 2.17 -46.27
C ASN A 4 -6.51 2.62 -45.45
N ASN A 5 -6.50 3.85 -44.92
CA ASN A 5 -5.50 4.25 -43.92
C ASN A 5 -5.98 5.43 -43.09
N GLY A 6 -6.74 5.18 -42.01
CA GLY A 6 -7.22 6.23 -41.11
C GLY A 6 -7.11 5.94 -39.61
N ASN A 7 -6.90 4.68 -39.19
CA ASN A 7 -7.06 4.31 -37.77
C ASN A 7 -5.80 3.80 -37.06
N SER A 8 -4.64 3.75 -37.74
CA SER A 8 -3.38 3.29 -37.13
C SER A 8 -2.66 4.36 -36.30
N SER A 9 -3.04 5.63 -36.44
CA SER A 9 -2.32 6.77 -35.85
C SER A 9 -2.73 7.10 -34.41
N HIS A 10 -3.93 6.70 -33.97
CA HIS A 10 -4.44 7.06 -32.63
C HIS A 10 -3.67 6.35 -31.50
N TRP A 11 -3.39 5.06 -31.66
CA TRP A 11 -2.67 4.23 -30.68
C TRP A 11 -1.19 4.59 -30.54
N SER A 12 -0.59 5.12 -31.60
CA SER A 12 0.82 5.52 -31.59
C SER A 12 1.02 6.88 -30.93
N ILE A 13 0.02 7.78 -30.98
CA ILE A 13 0.04 9.06 -30.25
C ILE A 13 -0.14 8.82 -28.75
N GLN A 14 -1.10 7.98 -28.35
CA GLN A 14 -1.37 7.73 -26.93
C GLN A 14 -0.19 7.06 -26.20
N ARG A 15 0.50 6.09 -26.83
CA ARG A 15 1.72 5.48 -26.24
C ARG A 15 2.88 6.46 -26.07
N ARG A 16 3.02 7.44 -26.98
CA ARG A 16 4.05 8.50 -26.86
C ARG A 16 3.72 9.47 -25.73
N VAL A 17 2.44 9.82 -25.57
CA VAL A 17 1.97 10.70 -24.49
C VAL A 17 2.14 10.02 -23.13
N GLU A 18 1.74 8.76 -23.00
CA GLU A 18 1.96 7.98 -21.77
C GLU A 18 3.45 7.79 -21.45
N GLY A 19 4.30 7.54 -22.46
CA GLY A 19 5.75 7.48 -22.27
C GLY A 19 6.38 8.82 -21.82
N LEU A 20 5.84 9.95 -22.29
CA LEU A 20 6.31 11.28 -21.92
C LEU A 20 5.90 11.66 -20.49
N VAL A 21 4.66 11.34 -20.10
CA VAL A 21 4.18 11.55 -18.73
C VAL A 21 4.93 10.64 -17.75
N ASN A 22 5.15 9.38 -18.12
CA ASN A 22 5.90 8.44 -17.28
C ASN A 22 7.37 8.86 -17.10
N LYS A 23 7.98 9.42 -18.16
CA LYS A 23 9.32 10.01 -18.09
C LYS A 23 9.35 11.25 -17.21
N HIS A 24 8.42 12.18 -17.39
CA HIS A 24 8.36 13.40 -16.58
C HIS A 24 8.16 13.12 -15.08
N MET A 25 7.31 12.13 -14.75
CA MET A 25 7.12 11.68 -13.37
C MET A 25 8.40 11.06 -12.79
N ALA A 26 9.15 10.31 -13.59
CA ALA A 26 10.44 9.76 -13.17
C ALA A 26 11.49 10.86 -12.96
N ASP A 27 11.52 11.87 -13.84
CA ASP A 27 12.43 13.02 -13.74
C ASP A 27 12.12 13.85 -12.48
N MET A 28 10.84 14.14 -12.19
CA MET A 28 10.45 14.83 -10.96
C MET A 28 10.76 14.02 -9.69
N ALA A 29 10.59 12.70 -9.74
CA ALA A 29 10.93 11.83 -8.61
C ALA A 29 12.45 11.83 -8.34
N LEU A 30 13.26 11.82 -9.40
CA LEU A 30 14.71 11.88 -9.31
C LEU A 30 15.17 13.22 -8.75
N GLU A 31 14.62 14.34 -9.23
CA GLU A 31 14.91 15.68 -8.72
C GLU A 31 14.52 15.81 -7.24
N THR A 32 13.36 15.28 -6.85
CA THR A 32 12.91 15.28 -5.45
C THR A 32 13.85 14.48 -4.55
N LEU A 33 14.32 13.32 -5.01
CA LEU A 33 15.28 12.51 -4.26
C LEU A 33 16.64 13.18 -4.14
N GLN A 34 17.11 13.82 -5.21
CA GLN A 34 18.36 14.56 -5.23
C GLN A 34 18.31 15.73 -4.24
N HIS A 35 17.21 16.48 -4.22
CA HIS A 35 17.02 17.58 -3.27
C HIS A 35 17.03 17.10 -1.82
N ARG A 36 16.37 15.96 -1.53
CA ARG A 36 16.40 15.35 -0.20
C ARG A 36 17.80 14.88 0.20
N LEU A 37 18.56 14.29 -0.72
CA LEU A 37 19.95 13.88 -0.46
C LEU A 37 20.85 15.07 -0.16
N ASN A 38 20.70 16.17 -0.90
CA ASN A 38 21.44 17.40 -0.65
C ASN A 38 21.07 18.00 0.72
N ALA A 39 19.78 18.08 1.05
CA ALA A 39 19.33 18.58 2.36
C ALA A 39 19.89 17.73 3.53
N VAL A 40 19.86 16.39 3.40
CA VAL A 40 20.45 15.49 4.39
C VAL A 40 21.98 15.67 4.48
N SER A 41 22.65 15.89 3.34
CA SER A 41 24.09 16.16 3.34
C SER A 41 24.44 17.48 4.03
N GLU A 42 23.61 18.51 3.85
CA GLU A 42 23.77 19.81 4.53
C GLU A 42 23.56 19.66 6.04
N GLU A 43 22.53 18.92 6.47
CA GLU A 43 22.29 18.62 7.89
C GLU A 43 23.48 17.88 8.55
N ILE A 44 24.07 16.90 7.86
CA ILE A 44 25.24 16.16 8.36
C ILE A 44 26.46 17.08 8.49
N ASN A 45 26.67 17.98 7.53
CA ASN A 45 27.77 18.93 7.58
C ASN A 45 27.60 19.94 8.72
N HIS A 46 26.38 20.46 8.96
CA HIS A 46 26.10 21.34 10.09
C HIS A 46 26.28 20.65 11.45
N LEU A 47 25.90 19.37 11.56
CA LEU A 47 26.16 18.58 12.78
C LEU A 47 27.66 18.32 13.01
N ALA A 48 28.44 18.18 11.94
CA ALA A 48 29.89 18.02 12.03
C ALA A 48 30.56 19.32 12.54
N GLU A 49 30.12 20.47 12.05
CA GLU A 49 30.62 21.79 12.48
C GLU A 49 30.25 22.12 13.93
N ASP A 50 29.02 21.82 14.36
CA ASP A 50 28.59 21.98 15.77
C ASP A 50 29.41 21.09 16.73
N SER A 51 29.79 19.89 16.29
CA SER A 51 30.64 18.98 17.08
C SER A 51 32.09 19.45 17.19
N ALA A 52 32.60 20.13 16.14
CA ALA A 52 33.95 20.71 16.12
C ALA A 52 34.02 21.96 17.00
N THR A 53 32.99 22.80 16.98
CA THR A 53 32.92 24.05 17.76
C THR A 53 32.82 23.78 19.26
N ARG A 54 32.06 22.76 19.68
CA ARG A 54 32.00 22.33 21.10
C ARG A 54 33.31 21.71 21.62
N ARG A 55 34.16 21.15 20.75
CA ARG A 55 35.50 20.67 21.12
C ARG A 55 36.53 21.79 21.26
N ALA A 56 36.35 22.90 20.56
CA ALA A 56 37.24 24.06 20.66
C ALA A 56 36.94 24.92 21.91
N GLU A 57 35.67 25.01 22.33
CA GLU A 57 35.28 25.80 23.51
C GLU A 57 35.66 25.14 24.86
N ASP A 58 35.78 23.81 24.93
CA ASP A 58 36.17 23.07 26.14
C ASP A 58 37.69 23.11 26.42
N VAL A 59 38.50 23.56 25.46
CA VAL A 59 39.96 23.74 25.62
C VAL A 59 40.31 25.15 26.12
N SER A 60 39.44 26.15 25.95
CA SER A 60 39.75 27.54 26.28
C SER A 60 39.37 27.99 27.70
N ARG A 61 38.75 27.14 28.53
CA ARG A 61 38.33 27.49 29.91
C ARG A 61 39.14 26.82 31.02
N ARG A 62 40.30 26.20 30.73
CA ARG A 62 41.10 25.43 31.70
C ARG A 62 42.46 26.03 32.09
N ALA A 63 42.67 27.30 31.81
CA ALA A 63 43.66 28.16 32.44
C ALA A 63 42.90 29.45 32.74
N GLU A 64 42.45 29.72 33.95
CA GLU A 64 43.25 30.27 35.04
C GLU A 64 42.52 30.02 36.37
N ASP A 65 43.28 30.08 37.47
CA ASP A 65 42.89 30.27 38.87
C ASP A 65 42.55 29.07 39.79
N VAL A 66 43.56 28.77 40.61
CA VAL A 66 43.59 28.13 41.94
C VAL A 66 44.38 29.14 42.84
N PRO A 67 44.33 29.19 44.20
CA PRO A 67 43.56 28.45 45.22
C PRO A 67 42.90 29.35 46.31
N ARG A 68 42.11 28.74 47.23
CA ARG A 68 42.33 28.72 48.72
C ARG A 68 41.04 28.46 49.50
N ARG A 69 40.97 27.35 50.26
CA ARG A 69 41.00 27.31 51.75
C ARG A 69 40.61 25.92 52.28
N ALA A 70 41.25 25.60 53.40
CA ALA A 70 41.25 24.33 54.11
C ALA A 70 40.11 24.20 55.13
N ASP A 71 39.90 22.94 55.55
CA ASP A 71 39.36 22.40 56.82
C ASP A 71 37.95 22.83 57.27
N VAL A 72 37.07 21.86 57.61
CA VAL A 72 36.81 21.45 59.00
C VAL A 72 36.17 20.05 59.03
N ASN A 73 36.76 19.21 59.88
CA ASN A 73 36.40 17.89 60.35
C ASN A 73 35.06 17.85 61.12
N PHE A 74 34.25 16.79 61.01
CA PHE A 74 33.32 16.43 62.09
C PHE A 74 33.21 14.92 62.24
N GLU A 75 33.53 14.49 63.44
CA GLU A 75 33.79 13.15 63.93
C GLU A 75 32.61 12.75 64.83
N VAL A 76 32.12 11.51 64.69
CA VAL A 76 31.37 10.85 65.76
C VAL A 76 31.63 9.34 65.68
N GLU A 77 32.33 8.84 66.70
CA GLU A 77 32.62 7.44 66.94
C GLU A 77 31.38 6.66 67.40
N SER A 78 31.34 5.38 67.05
CA SER A 78 30.83 4.33 67.94
C SER A 78 31.67 3.08 67.77
N GLN A 79 32.40 2.77 68.85
CA GLN A 79 33.23 1.58 69.05
C GLN A 79 32.35 0.35 69.32
N SER A 80 32.77 -0.81 68.83
CA SER A 80 33.04 -1.98 69.69
C SER A 80 33.77 -3.07 68.91
N ASP A 81 34.81 -3.59 69.57
CA ASP A 81 35.77 -4.60 69.14
C ASP A 81 35.19 -6.02 69.00
N ILE A 82 35.83 -6.85 68.17
CA ILE A 82 36.43 -8.16 68.53
C ILE A 82 37.25 -8.69 67.34
N HIS A 83 38.40 -9.28 67.67
CA HIS A 83 39.52 -9.61 66.78
C HIS A 83 39.46 -10.94 66.01
N HIS A 84 40.29 -10.97 64.95
CA HIS A 84 41.15 -12.06 64.44
C HIS A 84 40.72 -12.95 63.25
N SER A 85 41.49 -12.72 62.18
CA SER A 85 42.27 -13.70 61.38
C SER A 85 41.64 -14.37 60.15
N GLY A 86 42.07 -13.89 58.99
CA GLY A 86 42.69 -14.74 57.95
C GLY A 86 41.77 -15.25 56.86
N GLY A 87 41.85 -14.66 55.67
CA GLY A 87 41.25 -15.19 54.45
C GLY A 87 41.51 -14.27 53.27
N ALA A 88 42.44 -14.68 52.40
CA ALA A 88 42.94 -13.93 51.28
C ALA A 88 41.89 -13.68 50.18
N GLY A 89 42.03 -12.53 49.52
CA GLY A 89 41.87 -12.44 48.06
C GLY A 89 40.47 -12.31 47.49
N GLU A 90 40.30 -11.24 46.70
CA GLU A 90 39.33 -11.07 45.60
C GLU A 90 37.93 -10.60 46.05
N LYS A 91 37.72 -9.30 46.30
CA LYS A 91 37.62 -8.20 45.33
C LYS A 91 36.49 -8.41 44.29
N LEU A 92 35.38 -7.70 44.56
CA LEU A 92 34.49 -6.97 43.63
C LEU A 92 33.20 -7.66 43.09
N MET A 93 32.08 -7.05 43.54
CA MET A 93 30.87 -6.62 42.81
C MET A 93 29.54 -7.33 43.14
N PRO A 94 28.66 -6.67 43.91
CA PRO A 94 27.23 -6.70 43.68
C PRO A 94 26.82 -5.57 42.72
N THR A 95 25.80 -5.85 41.90
CA THR A 95 25.04 -4.89 41.06
C THR A 95 25.69 -4.46 39.72
N THR A 96 25.47 -5.26 38.67
CA THR A 96 25.28 -4.68 37.33
C THR A 96 23.83 -4.20 37.22
N ALA A 97 23.51 -3.09 37.86
CA ALA A 97 22.40 -2.26 37.40
C ALA A 97 22.84 -1.70 36.05
N SER A 98 22.45 -2.39 34.98
CA SER A 98 22.74 -2.01 33.60
C SER A 98 22.22 -0.58 33.40
N SER A 99 23.14 0.38 33.35
CA SER A 99 22.83 1.76 32.99
C SER A 99 22.32 1.74 31.55
N GLU A 100 21.00 1.63 31.40
CA GLU A 100 20.38 1.77 30.09
C GLU A 100 20.79 3.13 29.56
N THR A 101 21.44 3.14 28.39
CA THR A 101 21.77 4.41 27.74
C THR A 101 20.47 5.08 27.33
N ALA A 102 20.41 6.42 27.34
CA ALA A 102 19.21 7.15 26.94
C ALA A 102 18.72 6.74 25.53
N ALA A 103 19.65 6.36 24.66
CA ALA A 103 19.36 5.77 23.35
C ALA A 103 18.62 4.43 23.46
N GLN A 104 19.04 3.51 24.33
CA GLN A 104 18.38 2.22 24.54
C GLN A 104 16.94 2.38 24.99
N ARG A 105 16.67 3.27 25.96
CA ARG A 105 15.30 3.60 26.39
C ARG A 105 14.45 4.15 25.25
N LYS A 106 15.03 5.03 24.43
CA LYS A 106 14.30 5.61 23.29
C LYS A 106 14.00 4.56 22.22
N ILE A 107 14.94 3.66 21.93
CA ILE A 107 14.75 2.54 21.00
C ILE A 107 13.64 1.61 21.52
N ILE A 108 13.67 1.24 22.79
CA ILE A 108 12.65 0.38 23.41
C ILE A 108 11.26 1.04 23.31
N SER A 109 11.13 2.33 23.61
CA SER A 109 9.87 3.07 23.46
C SER A 109 9.32 3.01 22.04
N LEU A 110 10.18 3.25 21.04
CA LEU A 110 9.77 3.21 19.62
C LEU A 110 9.35 1.80 19.19
N LEU A 111 10.03 0.76 19.67
CA LEU A 111 9.65 -0.63 19.37
C LEU A 111 8.28 -0.99 19.94
N ILE A 112 7.94 -0.48 21.13
CA ILE A 112 6.62 -0.64 21.73
C ILE A 112 5.57 0.06 20.88
N GLU A 113 5.79 1.32 20.52
CA GLU A 113 4.88 2.10 19.65
C GLU A 113 4.64 1.41 18.31
N ILE A 114 5.70 0.91 17.66
CA ILE A 114 5.58 0.16 16.39
C ILE A 114 4.75 -1.11 16.58
N LYS A 115 4.98 -1.86 17.66
CA LYS A 115 4.21 -3.09 17.94
C LYS A 115 2.73 -2.78 18.13
N GLU A 116 2.40 -1.72 18.85
CA GLU A 116 1.02 -1.29 19.07
C GLU A 116 0.35 -0.88 17.75
N GLU A 117 1.03 -0.11 16.92
CA GLU A 117 0.49 0.29 15.61
C GLU A 117 0.33 -0.92 14.68
N GLN A 118 1.27 -1.88 14.69
CA GLN A 118 1.13 -3.14 13.96
C GLN A 118 -0.10 -3.94 14.40
N GLN A 119 -0.36 -4.04 15.70
CA GLN A 119 -1.55 -4.73 16.21
C GLN A 119 -2.85 -4.03 15.77
N LYS A 120 -2.87 -2.70 15.83
CA LYS A 120 -4.01 -1.89 15.36
C LYS A 120 -4.26 -2.06 13.87
N GLN A 121 -3.21 -2.02 13.06
CA GLN A 121 -3.30 -2.29 11.62
C GLN A 121 -3.82 -3.70 11.34
N TRP A 122 -3.38 -4.70 12.10
CA TRP A 122 -3.87 -6.07 11.99
C TRP A 122 -5.38 -6.13 12.21
N VAL A 123 -5.88 -5.52 13.29
CA VAL A 123 -7.31 -5.49 13.61
C VAL A 123 -8.12 -4.87 12.47
N VAL A 124 -7.67 -3.73 11.94
CA VAL A 124 -8.32 -3.07 10.79
C VAL A 124 -8.32 -3.96 9.55
N LEU A 125 -7.19 -4.61 9.24
CA LEU A 125 -7.12 -5.56 8.12
C LEU A 125 -8.07 -6.74 8.30
N LYS A 126 -8.19 -7.27 9.52
CA LYS A 126 -9.10 -8.37 9.86
C LYS A 126 -10.56 -7.95 9.70
N GLU A 127 -10.89 -6.74 10.11
CA GLU A 127 -12.23 -6.17 9.94
C GLU A 127 -12.56 -5.91 8.47
N LEU A 128 -11.64 -5.31 7.72
CA LEU A 128 -11.79 -5.12 6.28
C LEU A 128 -11.96 -6.45 5.55
N GLN A 129 -11.15 -7.45 5.91
CA GLN A 129 -11.26 -8.80 5.39
C GLN A 129 -12.62 -9.43 5.74
N ALA A 130 -13.14 -9.24 6.95
CA ALA A 130 -14.47 -9.73 7.34
C ALA A 130 -15.60 -9.02 6.59
N ARG A 131 -15.47 -7.71 6.35
CA ARG A 131 -16.41 -6.93 5.53
C ARG A 131 -16.37 -7.34 4.05
N MET A 132 -15.19 -7.67 3.53
CA MET A 132 -15.00 -8.18 2.18
C MET A 132 -15.49 -9.62 2.01
N GLN A 133 -15.39 -10.45 3.05
CA GLN A 133 -15.86 -11.84 3.08
C GLN A 133 -17.28 -11.99 3.68
N GLY A 134 -18.04 -10.90 3.84
CA GLY A 134 -19.43 -10.98 4.31
C GLY A 134 -20.23 -12.01 3.51
N PRO A 135 -21.13 -12.78 4.14
CA PRO A 135 -21.42 -14.20 3.86
C PRO A 135 -21.20 -14.58 2.39
N THR A 136 -19.93 -14.76 2.04
CA THR A 136 -19.55 -15.35 0.77
C THR A 136 -19.70 -16.83 1.01
N CYS A 137 -20.80 -17.39 0.49
CA CYS A 137 -20.71 -18.73 -0.09
C CYS A 137 -19.37 -18.79 -0.80
N GLU A 138 -18.57 -19.78 -0.45
CA GLU A 138 -17.33 -20.14 -1.13
C GLU A 138 -17.64 -20.17 -2.63
N GLU A 139 -17.47 -19.04 -3.30
CA GLU A 139 -17.54 -18.98 -4.75
C GLU A 139 -16.13 -19.39 -5.15
N GLU A 140 -15.94 -20.72 -5.06
CA GLU A 140 -15.06 -21.47 -5.95
C GLU A 140 -15.04 -20.72 -7.27
N VAL A 141 -13.85 -20.49 -7.82
CA VAL A 141 -13.67 -19.81 -9.10
C VAL A 141 -14.27 -20.72 -10.17
N GLU A 142 -15.60 -20.77 -10.23
CA GLU A 142 -16.35 -21.51 -11.22
C GLU A 142 -16.12 -20.72 -12.49
N ALA A 143 -15.18 -21.24 -13.27
CA ALA A 143 -14.87 -20.74 -14.60
C ALA A 143 -16.19 -20.52 -15.33
N LEU A 144 -16.34 -19.34 -15.91
CA LEU A 144 -17.50 -19.04 -16.72
C LEU A 144 -17.53 -20.05 -17.88
N GLU A 145 -18.58 -20.84 -17.98
CA GLU A 145 -18.75 -21.88 -19.03
C GLU A 145 -19.02 -21.28 -20.43
N ILE A 146 -19.03 -19.95 -20.54
CA ILE A 146 -19.33 -19.22 -21.77
C ILE A 146 -18.07 -18.54 -22.28
N ASP A 147 -17.72 -18.83 -23.54
CA ASP A 147 -16.62 -18.16 -24.22
C ASP A 147 -17.01 -16.74 -24.65
N LEU A 148 -16.37 -15.76 -24.03
CA LEU A 148 -16.56 -14.33 -24.32
C LEU A 148 -15.35 -13.76 -25.10
N PRO A 149 -15.54 -12.77 -25.99
CA PRO A 149 -16.81 -12.19 -26.44
C PRO A 149 -17.56 -13.07 -27.45
N LEU A 150 -18.89 -12.96 -27.46
CA LEU A 150 -19.76 -13.66 -28.42
C LEU A 150 -19.50 -13.17 -29.85
N ARG A 151 -19.21 -14.11 -30.76
CA ARG A 151 -18.78 -13.84 -32.14
C ARG A 151 -19.88 -14.08 -33.18
N THR A 152 -20.88 -14.87 -32.82
CA THR A 152 -21.97 -15.29 -33.71
C THR A 152 -23.33 -15.18 -33.04
N MET A 153 -24.40 -15.11 -33.82
CA MET A 153 -25.76 -15.03 -33.29
C MET A 153 -26.19 -16.36 -32.64
N GLU A 154 -25.65 -17.47 -33.11
CA GLU A 154 -25.86 -18.81 -32.55
C GLU A 154 -25.26 -18.92 -31.14
N GLN A 155 -24.07 -18.35 -30.92
CA GLN A 155 -23.47 -18.26 -29.57
C GLN A 155 -24.31 -17.40 -28.63
N LEU A 156 -24.95 -16.34 -29.15
CA LEU A 156 -25.89 -15.54 -28.37
C LEU A 156 -27.13 -16.36 -27.99
N ASP A 157 -27.69 -17.14 -28.91
CA ASP A 157 -28.83 -18.02 -28.62
C ASP A 157 -28.48 -19.09 -27.57
N GLU A 158 -27.29 -19.70 -27.67
CA GLU A 158 -26.82 -20.67 -26.68
C GLU A 158 -26.64 -20.01 -25.30
N THR A 159 -26.06 -18.81 -25.27
CA THR A 159 -25.90 -18.04 -24.04
C THR A 159 -27.24 -17.69 -23.41
N GLU A 160 -28.24 -17.29 -24.22
CA GLU A 160 -29.59 -17.02 -23.73
C GLU A 160 -30.24 -18.26 -23.10
N ARG A 161 -30.02 -19.46 -23.68
CA ARG A 161 -30.47 -20.73 -23.09
C ARG A 161 -29.71 -21.07 -21.80
N HIS A 162 -28.41 -20.82 -21.75
CA HIS A 162 -27.62 -21.04 -20.54
C HIS A 162 -28.04 -20.09 -19.41
N LEU A 163 -28.34 -18.83 -19.73
CA LEU A 163 -28.84 -17.82 -18.79
C LEU A 163 -30.30 -18.04 -18.35
N GLU A 164 -30.94 -19.15 -18.71
CA GLU A 164 -32.19 -19.58 -18.08
C GLU A 164 -31.98 -20.01 -16.63
N ASP A 165 -30.81 -20.59 -16.34
CA ASP A 165 -30.45 -20.98 -14.99
C ASP A 165 -30.03 -19.76 -14.13
N ALA A 166 -30.54 -19.71 -12.90
CA ALA A 166 -30.22 -18.66 -11.96
C ALA A 166 -28.76 -18.75 -11.46
N GLY A 167 -28.20 -19.96 -11.39
CA GLY A 167 -26.80 -20.20 -11.09
C GLY A 167 -25.88 -19.61 -12.15
N ALA A 168 -26.12 -19.94 -13.42
CA ALA A 168 -25.44 -19.38 -14.58
C ALA A 168 -25.49 -17.83 -14.60
N GLN A 169 -26.65 -17.23 -14.32
CA GLN A 169 -26.77 -15.77 -14.20
C GLN A 169 -25.89 -15.21 -13.08
N LYS A 170 -25.85 -15.87 -11.91
CA LYS A 170 -25.03 -15.44 -10.77
C LYS A 170 -23.54 -15.50 -11.11
N LYS A 171 -23.09 -16.59 -11.75
CA LYS A 171 -21.72 -16.76 -12.24
C LYS A 171 -21.33 -15.67 -13.23
N MET A 172 -22.20 -15.38 -14.20
CA MET A 172 -21.98 -14.31 -15.18
C MET A 172 -21.92 -12.93 -14.53
N VAL A 173 -22.84 -12.60 -13.61
CA VAL A 173 -22.77 -11.33 -12.85
C VAL A 173 -21.47 -11.25 -12.04
N SER A 174 -21.07 -12.34 -11.37
CA SER A 174 -19.83 -12.39 -10.58
C SER A 174 -18.59 -12.13 -11.46
N HIS A 175 -18.49 -12.83 -12.59
CA HIS A 175 -17.40 -12.64 -13.56
C HIS A 175 -17.33 -11.19 -14.08
N LEU A 176 -18.47 -10.65 -14.55
CA LEU A 176 -18.54 -9.32 -15.15
C LEU A 176 -18.34 -8.19 -14.14
N SER A 177 -18.66 -8.40 -12.86
CA SER A 177 -18.47 -7.41 -11.79
C SER A 177 -17.00 -7.00 -11.59
N ARG A 178 -16.07 -7.85 -12.06
CA ARG A 178 -14.63 -7.62 -11.93
C ARG A 178 -14.09 -6.59 -12.92
N MET A 179 -14.81 -6.29 -14.00
CA MET A 179 -14.28 -5.45 -15.07
C MET A 179 -14.26 -3.95 -14.73
N GLY A 180 -15.28 -3.47 -14.02
CA GLY A 180 -15.39 -2.09 -13.51
C GLY A 180 -15.12 -1.00 -14.57
N GLY A 181 -14.95 0.23 -14.09
CA GLY A 181 -14.56 1.38 -14.90
C GLY A 181 -14.32 2.60 -14.03
N ALA A 182 -13.58 3.59 -14.53
CA ALA A 182 -13.37 4.84 -13.80
C ALA A 182 -14.66 5.66 -13.64
N THR A 183 -15.62 5.46 -14.55
CA THR A 183 -16.97 6.02 -14.53
C THR A 183 -17.98 4.93 -14.92
N VAL A 184 -19.28 5.20 -14.71
CA VAL A 184 -20.36 4.30 -15.12
C VAL A 184 -20.30 4.05 -16.64
N ASP A 185 -20.08 5.10 -17.44
CA ASP A 185 -19.99 4.97 -18.90
C ASP A 185 -18.78 4.13 -19.32
N ASP A 186 -17.64 4.29 -18.65
CA ASP A 186 -16.45 3.47 -18.91
C ASP A 186 -16.70 2.00 -18.54
N ALA A 187 -17.39 1.74 -17.42
CA ALA A 187 -17.77 0.41 -16.99
C ALA A 187 -18.72 -0.26 -17.98
N VAL A 188 -19.78 0.44 -18.42
CA VAL A 188 -20.72 -0.06 -19.44
C VAL A 188 -19.99 -0.35 -20.75
N ARG A 189 -19.10 0.54 -21.19
CA ARG A 189 -18.33 0.35 -22.42
C ARG A 189 -17.44 -0.89 -22.35
N ARG A 190 -16.67 -1.06 -21.27
CA ARG A 190 -15.83 -2.24 -21.03
C ARG A 190 -16.66 -3.51 -20.97
N LEU A 191 -17.80 -3.45 -20.29
CA LEU A 191 -18.76 -4.54 -20.17
C LEU A 191 -19.26 -5.02 -21.52
N MET A 192 -19.75 -4.10 -22.34
CA MET A 192 -20.26 -4.41 -23.68
C MET A 192 -19.17 -4.99 -24.59
N GLN A 193 -17.95 -4.45 -24.53
CA GLN A 193 -16.82 -4.92 -25.35
C GLN A 193 -16.33 -6.33 -24.98
N ALA A 194 -16.41 -6.71 -23.71
CA ALA A 194 -16.01 -8.06 -23.30
C ALA A 194 -17.08 -9.09 -23.65
N VAL A 195 -18.35 -8.70 -23.69
CA VAL A 195 -19.46 -9.65 -23.86
C VAL A 195 -19.82 -9.85 -25.32
N LEU A 196 -19.84 -8.78 -26.12
CA LEU A 196 -20.26 -8.83 -27.52
C LEU A 196 -19.13 -8.40 -28.44
N SER A 197 -18.84 -9.23 -29.45
CA SER A 197 -18.02 -8.79 -30.57
C SER A 197 -18.78 -7.75 -31.41
N PHE A 198 -18.04 -7.00 -32.24
CA PHE A 198 -18.65 -6.05 -33.17
C PHE A 198 -19.69 -6.71 -34.09
N GLY A 199 -19.40 -7.92 -34.60
CA GLY A 199 -20.30 -8.62 -35.52
C GLY A 199 -21.64 -8.97 -34.89
N VAL A 200 -21.66 -9.43 -33.63
CA VAL A 200 -22.91 -9.68 -32.91
C VAL A 200 -23.58 -8.37 -32.50
N GLY A 201 -22.80 -7.40 -32.02
CA GLY A 201 -23.30 -6.09 -31.63
C GLY A 201 -23.98 -5.34 -32.77
N SER A 202 -23.52 -5.50 -34.01
CA SER A 202 -24.12 -4.85 -35.19
C SER A 202 -25.46 -5.45 -35.59
N GLU A 203 -25.75 -6.70 -35.24
CA GLU A 203 -27.03 -7.39 -35.51
C GLU A 203 -28.10 -7.11 -34.45
N LEU A 204 -27.73 -6.37 -33.39
CA LEU A 204 -28.60 -6.01 -32.29
C LEU A 204 -28.98 -4.53 -32.34
N ASN A 205 -30.16 -4.22 -31.84
CA ASN A 205 -30.52 -2.86 -31.45
C ASN A 205 -31.37 -2.89 -30.17
N TRP A 206 -31.54 -1.73 -29.52
CA TRP A 206 -32.21 -1.70 -28.23
C TRP A 206 -33.65 -2.24 -28.26
N VAL A 207 -34.43 -1.92 -29.30
CA VAL A 207 -35.89 -2.20 -29.34
C VAL A 207 -36.26 -3.40 -30.22
N GLY A 208 -35.42 -3.83 -31.15
CA GLY A 208 -35.72 -4.84 -32.16
C GLY A 208 -36.33 -4.30 -33.46
N ARG A 209 -36.04 -3.05 -33.85
CA ARG A 209 -36.62 -2.46 -35.08
C ARG A 209 -35.86 -2.88 -36.34
N GLY A 210 -36.59 -3.12 -37.43
CA GLY A 210 -36.01 -3.52 -38.72
C GLY A 210 -35.67 -5.01 -38.75
N GLN A 211 -34.53 -5.36 -39.37
CA GLN A 211 -34.02 -6.74 -39.46
C GLN A 211 -33.14 -7.15 -38.26
N LYS A 212 -32.98 -6.27 -37.26
CA LYS A 212 -32.09 -6.49 -36.11
C LYS A 212 -32.87 -7.00 -34.89
N ARG A 213 -32.25 -7.87 -34.10
CA ARG A 213 -32.86 -8.43 -32.90
C ARG A 213 -32.85 -7.42 -31.74
N SER A 214 -33.90 -7.47 -30.90
CA SER A 214 -34.02 -6.66 -29.69
C SER A 214 -33.03 -7.11 -28.62
N PHE A 215 -32.17 -6.19 -28.18
CA PHE A 215 -31.28 -6.40 -27.05
C PHE A 215 -32.02 -6.24 -25.71
N ARG A 216 -33.01 -5.33 -25.61
CA ARG A 216 -33.78 -5.12 -24.37
C ARG A 216 -34.50 -6.39 -23.89
N ASN A 217 -34.86 -7.27 -24.82
CA ASN A 217 -35.59 -8.50 -24.50
C ASN A 217 -34.67 -9.71 -24.27
N THR A 218 -33.35 -9.51 -24.23
CA THR A 218 -32.39 -10.57 -23.93
C THR A 218 -32.19 -10.73 -22.43
N ARG A 219 -31.99 -11.96 -21.97
CA ARG A 219 -31.57 -12.28 -20.61
C ARG A 219 -30.19 -11.70 -20.32
N LEU A 220 -29.33 -11.65 -21.34
CA LEU A 220 -28.03 -11.00 -21.28
C LEU A 220 -28.15 -9.54 -20.84
N GLN A 221 -29.10 -8.76 -21.37
CA GLN A 221 -29.35 -7.40 -20.90
C GLN A 221 -29.67 -7.34 -19.40
N GLY A 222 -30.52 -8.26 -18.90
CA GLY A 222 -30.87 -8.32 -17.48
C GLY A 222 -29.66 -8.57 -16.58
N VAL A 223 -28.71 -9.38 -17.06
CA VAL A 223 -27.43 -9.64 -16.37
C VAL A 223 -26.52 -8.42 -16.41
N LEU A 224 -26.34 -7.80 -17.58
CA LEU A 224 -25.42 -6.67 -17.78
C LEU A 224 -25.83 -5.39 -17.05
N PHE A 225 -27.13 -5.16 -16.89
CA PHE A 225 -27.66 -3.98 -16.23
C PHE A 225 -28.17 -4.24 -14.81
N ARG A 226 -27.78 -5.39 -14.24
CA ARG A 226 -28.12 -5.70 -12.85
C ARG A 226 -27.41 -4.72 -11.94
N LYS A 227 -28.15 -4.15 -10.98
CA LYS A 227 -27.71 -3.10 -10.05
C LYS A 227 -26.35 -3.39 -9.36
N ARG A 228 -25.97 -4.66 -9.19
CA ARG A 228 -24.70 -5.06 -8.56
C ARG A 228 -23.45 -4.71 -9.37
N LEU A 229 -23.55 -4.54 -10.70
CA LEU A 229 -22.37 -4.31 -11.55
C LEU A 229 -21.80 -2.89 -11.48
N PHE A 230 -22.56 -1.91 -10.98
CA PHE A 230 -22.19 -0.48 -11.01
C PHE A 230 -22.08 0.17 -9.63
N GLN A 231 -21.92 -0.61 -8.54
CA GLN A 231 -21.89 -0.12 -7.16
C GLN A 231 -20.48 0.03 -6.56
N ARG A 232 -19.42 0.15 -7.36
CA ARG A 232 -18.05 0.34 -6.88
C ARG A 232 -17.56 1.77 -7.10
#